data_AF-A0A437PLY1-F1
#
_entry.id   AF-A0A437PLY1-F1
#
_cell.length_a   1.000
_cell.length_b   1.000
_cell.length_c   1.000
_cell.angle_alpha   90.00
_cell.angle_beta   90.00
_cell.angle_gamma   90.00
#
_symmetry.space_group_name_H-M   'P 1'
#
loop_
_entity.id
_entity.type
_entity.pdbx_description
1 polymer ?
#
loop_
_entity_poly.entity_id
_entity_poly.type
_entity_poly.pdbx_seq_one_letter_code
_entity_poly.pdbx_strand_id
1 'polypeptide(L)'
;MSGSTAKAGAASAQPSIGHVFVINLENKGYDETWGAASKAPYLSQTLRSQGVLLSQYHGTGHFSLDNYISQLSGQGPNADTQSDCQTFTPFVRTGTAAPGQAVGQGCVYPSSVPTLAGQLTAAGRSWKGYMEDMGTPCRHPELGAVDDTQRAKVGDQYAARHNPFVYFSSIIDSPDCAKQVVDFSALPTDLQKIDTTSNLTYITPNLCHDGHDSPCVDGEPGGLVSADAWLKRWVPVVTGSPAFKKDGVLVITFDESDGPQQDASACCGEGPGPNAALPGMTGLGGGRVGALVLSPYVQPGTTSDTPYNHYSLLASMEDAFGLSHLGYAALPGLTRFGSDVYNNASR
;
A
#
# COMPACT_ATOMS: atom_id res chain seq x y z
N MET A 1 -49.96 13.19 12.67
CA MET A 1 -48.78 12.69 11.93
C MET A 1 -47.55 13.02 12.76
N SER A 2 -47.01 12.04 13.48
CA SER A 2 -45.83 12.23 14.33
C SER A 2 -44.61 11.82 13.52
N GLY A 3 -43.81 12.80 13.10
CA GLY A 3 -42.55 12.56 12.41
C GLY A 3 -41.50 12.07 13.41
N SER A 4 -41.09 10.81 13.28
CA SER A 4 -39.95 10.24 13.99
C SER A 4 -38.67 10.81 13.37
N THR A 5 -37.96 11.67 14.08
CA THR A 5 -36.59 12.06 13.74
C THR A 5 -35.67 10.90 14.09
N ALA A 6 -35.17 10.21 13.06
CA ALA A 6 -34.11 9.23 13.21
C ALA A 6 -32.87 9.92 13.79
N LYS A 7 -32.41 9.44 14.95
CA LYS A 7 -31.14 9.85 15.56
C LYS A 7 -30.02 9.35 14.64
N ALA A 8 -29.24 10.27 14.07
CA ALA A 8 -27.98 9.91 13.44
C ALA A 8 -27.13 9.14 14.47
N GLY A 9 -26.74 7.91 14.12
CA GLY A 9 -25.83 7.12 14.94
C GLY A 9 -24.54 7.91 15.13
N ALA A 10 -24.10 8.07 16.38
CA ALA A 10 -22.80 8.64 16.67
C ALA A 10 -21.74 7.77 15.97
N ALA A 11 -20.99 8.36 15.03
CA ALA A 11 -19.77 7.73 14.53
C ALA A 11 -18.91 7.39 15.75
N SER A 12 -18.57 6.11 15.94
CA SER A 12 -17.60 5.73 16.96
C SER A 12 -16.33 6.52 16.69
N ALA A 13 -15.84 7.28 17.69
CA ALA A 13 -14.58 7.97 17.56
C ALA A 13 -13.49 6.95 17.18
N GLN A 14 -12.78 7.19 16.07
CA GLN A 14 -11.68 6.32 15.70
C GLN A 14 -10.62 6.29 16.82
N PRO A 15 -9.92 5.16 17.02
CA PRO A 15 -8.80 5.11 17.95
C PRO A 15 -7.76 6.18 17.57
N SER A 16 -7.07 6.71 18.58
CA SER A 16 -5.98 7.66 18.37
C SER A 16 -4.75 6.93 17.83
N ILE A 17 -4.71 6.71 16.52
CA ILE A 17 -3.59 6.07 15.82
C ILE A 17 -2.44 7.08 15.66
N GLY A 18 -1.25 6.70 16.12
CA GLY A 18 -0.05 7.54 16.03
C GLY A 18 0.93 7.06 14.96
N HIS A 19 0.93 5.75 14.66
CA HIS A 19 1.84 5.14 13.71
C HIS A 19 1.12 4.12 12.81
N VAL A 20 1.28 4.26 11.51
CA VAL A 20 0.81 3.30 10.52
C VAL A 20 2.02 2.67 9.82
N PHE A 21 2.01 1.35 9.78
CA PHE A 21 2.96 0.51 9.08
C PHE A 21 2.24 -0.16 7.93
N VAL A 22 2.81 -0.12 6.73
CA VAL A 22 2.29 -0.83 5.55
C VAL A 22 3.38 -1.76 5.07
N ILE A 23 3.05 -3.04 4.91
CA ILE A 23 3.86 -4.01 4.17
C ILE A 23 3.05 -4.37 2.93
N ASN A 24 3.58 -4.03 1.75
CA ASN A 24 2.96 -4.39 0.48
C ASN A 24 3.72 -5.57 -0.13
N LEU A 25 2.99 -6.64 -0.40
CA LEU A 25 3.41 -7.83 -1.12
C LEU A 25 2.90 -7.75 -2.57
N GLU A 26 3.27 -8.72 -3.40
CA GLU A 26 3.02 -8.68 -4.85
C GLU A 26 2.16 -9.86 -5.34
N ASN A 27 1.24 -9.57 -6.27
CA ASN A 27 0.59 -10.47 -7.21
C ASN A 27 0.12 -11.81 -6.63
N LYS A 28 -0.74 -11.76 -5.60
CA LYS A 28 -1.38 -12.95 -5.04
C LYS A 28 -2.85 -12.74 -4.72
N GLY A 29 -3.68 -13.55 -5.38
CA GLY A 29 -5.11 -13.59 -5.14
C GLY A 29 -5.45 -14.15 -3.77
N TYR A 30 -6.65 -13.79 -3.30
CA TYR A 30 -7.11 -14.12 -1.96
C TYR A 30 -7.10 -15.63 -1.68
N ASP A 31 -7.53 -16.45 -2.64
CA ASP A 31 -7.66 -17.89 -2.44
C ASP A 31 -6.28 -18.58 -2.38
N GLU A 32 -5.29 -18.08 -3.11
CA GLU A 32 -3.90 -18.57 -3.05
C GLU A 32 -3.25 -18.18 -1.71
N THR A 33 -3.46 -16.94 -1.26
CA THR A 33 -2.86 -16.42 -0.02
C THR A 33 -3.52 -16.94 1.24
N TRP A 34 -4.85 -16.92 1.32
CA TRP A 34 -5.61 -17.16 2.56
C TRP A 34 -6.34 -18.50 2.58
N GLY A 35 -6.35 -19.22 1.45
CA GLY A 35 -6.97 -20.53 1.33
C GLY A 35 -6.21 -21.64 2.06
N ALA A 36 -6.85 -22.80 2.20
CA ALA A 36 -6.30 -23.94 2.93
C ALA A 36 -4.99 -24.50 2.33
N ALA A 37 -4.73 -24.22 1.05
CA ALA A 37 -3.54 -24.66 0.33
C ALA A 37 -2.39 -23.63 0.32
N SER A 38 -2.56 -22.50 1.03
CA SER A 38 -1.59 -21.40 1.07
C SER A 38 -0.19 -21.90 1.39
N LYS A 39 0.79 -21.39 0.64
CA LYS A 39 2.21 -21.63 0.89
C LYS A 39 2.79 -20.68 1.94
N ALA A 40 1.96 -19.78 2.47
CA ALA A 40 2.31 -18.84 3.52
C ALA A 40 1.54 -19.12 4.83
N PRO A 41 1.84 -20.22 5.56
CA PRO A 41 1.12 -20.56 6.80
C PRO A 41 1.39 -19.59 7.97
N TYR A 42 2.54 -18.93 8.02
CA TYR A 42 2.76 -17.88 9.01
C TYR A 42 1.82 -16.69 8.76
N LEU A 43 1.67 -16.21 7.52
CA LEU A 43 0.71 -15.16 7.19
C LEU A 43 -0.75 -15.63 7.36
N SER A 44 -1.13 -16.70 6.65
CA SER A 44 -2.52 -17.14 6.48
C SER A 44 -3.14 -17.77 7.72
N GLN A 45 -2.33 -18.21 8.68
CA GLN A 45 -2.80 -18.86 9.91
C GLN A 45 -2.27 -18.15 11.16
N THR A 46 -0.95 -17.99 11.28
CA THR A 46 -0.34 -17.47 12.51
C THR A 46 -0.67 -15.99 12.71
N LEU A 47 -0.35 -15.13 11.75
CA LEU A 47 -0.66 -13.70 11.81
C LEU A 47 -2.16 -13.46 11.69
N ARG A 48 -2.86 -14.21 10.82
CA ARG A 48 -4.33 -14.12 10.71
C ARG A 48 -5.02 -14.26 12.07
N SER A 49 -4.59 -15.22 12.91
CA SER A 49 -5.17 -15.41 14.25
C SER A 49 -4.92 -14.24 15.21
N GLN A 50 -3.99 -13.34 14.88
CA GLN A 50 -3.58 -12.20 15.71
C GLN A 50 -4.24 -10.88 15.27
N GLY A 51 -4.90 -10.84 14.11
CA GLY A 51 -5.41 -9.62 13.51
C GLY A 51 -6.86 -9.72 13.02
N VAL A 52 -7.24 -8.77 12.18
CA VAL A 52 -8.50 -8.79 11.40
C VAL A 52 -8.17 -9.04 9.94
N LEU A 53 -8.71 -10.11 9.39
CA LEU A 53 -8.65 -10.36 7.95
C LEU A 53 -9.72 -9.53 7.25
N LEU A 54 -9.33 -8.66 6.33
CA LEU A 54 -10.22 -7.97 5.41
C LEU A 54 -10.41 -8.89 4.18
N SER A 55 -11.50 -9.63 4.14
CA SER A 55 -11.69 -10.69 3.15
C SER A 55 -12.05 -10.18 1.75
N GLN A 56 -12.60 -8.97 1.69
CA GLN A 56 -13.04 -8.28 0.48
C GLN A 56 -12.13 -7.07 0.15
N TYR A 57 -10.83 -7.21 0.40
CA TYR A 57 -9.85 -6.21 -0.03
C TYR A 57 -9.37 -6.48 -1.46
N HIS A 58 -9.36 -5.45 -2.32
CA HIS A 58 -9.05 -5.55 -3.74
C HIS A 58 -7.92 -4.61 -4.17
N GLY A 59 -7.14 -5.02 -5.16
CA GLY A 59 -6.25 -4.13 -5.91
C GLY A 59 -7.06 -3.11 -6.74
N THR A 60 -6.46 -1.97 -7.07
CA THR A 60 -7.08 -0.92 -7.90
C THR A 60 -6.75 -1.04 -9.38
N GLY A 61 -5.67 -1.73 -9.73
CA GLY A 61 -5.33 -2.09 -11.10
C GLY A 61 -4.44 -3.33 -11.15
N HIS A 62 -3.93 -3.68 -12.34
CA HIS A 62 -3.31 -4.99 -12.58
C HIS A 62 -1.86 -4.99 -13.09
N PHE A 63 -1.16 -3.87 -12.95
CA PHE A 63 0.28 -3.96 -12.77
C PHE A 63 0.64 -3.37 -11.41
N SER A 64 1.86 -3.64 -10.94
CA SER A 64 2.23 -3.28 -9.57
C SER A 64 2.17 -1.77 -9.35
N LEU A 65 2.84 -1.00 -10.21
CA LEU A 65 3.12 0.42 -9.97
C LEU A 65 1.85 1.27 -9.70
N ASP A 66 0.77 1.08 -10.45
CA ASP A 66 -0.43 1.90 -10.28
C ASP A 66 -1.14 1.65 -8.94
N ASN A 67 -1.03 0.45 -8.39
CA ASN A 67 -1.52 0.13 -7.05
C ASN A 67 -0.74 0.90 -5.97
N TYR A 68 0.60 0.94 -6.05
CA TYR A 68 1.43 1.74 -5.13
C TYR A 68 1.16 3.24 -5.23
N ILE A 69 0.99 3.76 -6.45
CA ILE A 69 0.62 5.15 -6.69
C ILE A 69 -0.75 5.46 -6.08
N SER A 70 -1.71 4.54 -6.20
CA SER A 70 -3.04 4.65 -5.61
C SER A 70 -2.96 4.77 -4.08
N GLN A 71 -2.13 3.95 -3.43
CA GLN A 71 -1.92 3.99 -1.98
C GLN A 71 -1.22 5.26 -1.49
N LEU A 72 -0.38 5.91 -2.31
CA LEU A 72 0.38 7.10 -1.90
C LEU A 72 -0.31 8.42 -2.25
N SER A 73 -1.13 8.47 -3.31
CA SER A 73 -1.63 9.73 -3.89
C SER A 73 -3.10 9.72 -4.31
N GLY A 74 -3.73 8.56 -4.33
CA GLY A 74 -5.09 8.38 -4.84
C GLY A 74 -5.22 8.64 -6.34
N GLN A 75 -4.11 8.74 -7.09
CA GLN A 75 -4.15 8.78 -8.55
C GLN A 75 -4.46 7.39 -9.09
N GLY A 76 -5.42 7.32 -10.01
CA GLY A 76 -5.74 6.09 -10.71
C GLY A 76 -4.82 5.80 -11.88
N PRO A 77 -4.94 4.61 -12.48
CA PRO A 77 -3.96 4.14 -13.44
C PRO A 77 -4.01 4.92 -14.75
N ASN A 78 -2.88 4.95 -15.46
CA ASN A 78 -2.75 5.42 -16.82
C ASN A 78 -2.02 4.36 -17.67
N ALA A 79 -1.77 4.64 -18.95
CA ALA A 79 -1.12 3.67 -19.84
C ALA A 79 0.30 3.27 -19.41
N ASP A 80 1.10 4.22 -18.91
CA ASP A 80 2.48 3.98 -18.49
C ASP A 80 2.56 3.27 -17.14
N THR A 81 1.67 3.62 -16.20
CA THR A 81 1.65 2.97 -14.88
C THR A 81 1.09 1.56 -14.95
N GLN A 82 0.09 1.29 -15.81
CA GLN A 82 -0.37 -0.06 -16.17
C GLN A 82 0.60 -0.77 -17.12
N SER A 83 1.89 -0.49 -16.99
CA SER A 83 2.99 -1.19 -17.66
C SER A 83 4.25 -1.05 -16.80
N ASP A 84 4.08 -0.83 -15.50
CA ASP A 84 5.15 -0.63 -14.51
C ASP A 84 6.18 0.45 -14.86
N CYS A 85 5.81 1.38 -15.73
CA CYS A 85 6.66 2.44 -16.23
C CYS A 85 8.04 1.96 -16.70
N GLN A 86 8.06 1.09 -17.72
CA GLN A 86 9.29 0.55 -18.32
C GLN A 86 10.35 1.62 -18.68
N THR A 87 9.90 2.83 -19.02
CA THR A 87 10.76 4.02 -19.17
C THR A 87 10.28 5.06 -18.20
N PHE A 88 11.16 5.54 -17.31
CA PHE A 88 10.87 6.44 -16.20
C PHE A 88 10.48 7.85 -16.68
N THR A 89 9.28 7.95 -17.23
CA THR A 89 8.86 9.04 -18.11
C THR A 89 8.22 10.17 -17.29
N PRO A 90 8.71 11.42 -17.43
CA PRO A 90 8.07 12.59 -16.84
C PRO A 90 6.58 12.67 -17.20
N PHE A 91 5.73 12.85 -16.20
CA PHE A 91 4.29 12.95 -16.44
C PHE A 91 3.95 14.29 -17.09
N VAL A 92 3.34 14.22 -18.28
CA VAL A 92 2.83 15.37 -19.02
C VAL A 92 1.34 15.52 -18.73
N ARG A 93 1.01 16.47 -17.85
CA ARG A 93 -0.37 16.78 -17.50
C ARG A 93 -1.07 17.56 -18.62
N THR A 94 -2.22 17.08 -19.05
CA THR A 94 -3.12 17.72 -20.01
C THR A 94 -4.37 18.30 -19.36
N GLY A 95 -4.69 17.88 -18.13
CA GLY A 95 -5.82 18.42 -17.37
C GLY A 95 -5.93 17.84 -15.97
N THR A 96 -7.07 18.08 -15.34
CA THR A 96 -7.45 17.48 -14.06
C THR A 96 -8.90 17.04 -14.10
N ALA A 97 -9.22 15.90 -13.48
CA ALA A 97 -10.57 15.40 -13.32
C ALA A 97 -10.89 15.21 -11.83
N ALA A 98 -12.16 15.38 -11.45
CA ALA A 98 -12.57 15.21 -10.07
C ALA A 98 -12.77 13.72 -9.71
N PRO A 99 -12.49 13.30 -8.46
CA PRO A 99 -11.72 14.06 -7.46
C PRO A 99 -10.21 13.96 -7.69
N GLY A 100 -9.54 15.10 -7.82
CA GLY A 100 -8.08 15.23 -7.69
C GLY A 100 -7.21 14.42 -8.66
N GLN A 101 -7.73 13.91 -9.77
CA GLN A 101 -6.98 13.13 -10.77
C GLN A 101 -6.20 14.05 -11.71
N ALA A 102 -4.91 13.80 -11.89
CA ALA A 102 -4.09 14.38 -12.93
C ALA A 102 -4.35 13.63 -14.24
N VAL A 103 -4.86 14.32 -15.26
CA VAL A 103 -5.11 13.73 -16.57
C VAL A 103 -3.86 13.92 -17.44
N GLY A 104 -3.34 12.86 -18.04
CA GLY A 104 -2.08 12.91 -18.78
C GLY A 104 -1.43 11.55 -19.04
N GLN A 105 -0.16 11.60 -19.43
CA GLN A 105 0.68 10.43 -19.75
C GLN A 105 2.04 10.54 -19.05
N GLY A 106 2.74 9.43 -18.90
CA GLY A 106 3.96 9.28 -18.11
C GLY A 106 3.67 8.74 -16.71
N CYS A 107 4.70 8.58 -15.90
CA CYS A 107 4.58 7.95 -14.59
C CYS A 107 5.25 8.75 -13.46
N VAL A 108 6.15 9.69 -13.78
CA VAL A 108 6.77 10.55 -12.77
C VAL A 108 5.98 11.85 -12.63
N TYR A 109 5.07 11.88 -11.66
CA TYR A 109 4.12 12.97 -11.47
C TYR A 109 4.81 14.28 -11.05
N PRO A 110 4.37 15.43 -11.59
CA PRO A 110 4.94 16.72 -11.21
C PRO A 110 4.66 17.04 -9.75
N SER A 111 5.47 17.91 -9.15
CA SER A 111 5.38 18.31 -7.73
C SER A 111 4.03 18.90 -7.30
N SER A 112 3.19 19.28 -8.26
CA SER A 112 1.82 19.75 -8.01
C SER A 112 0.80 18.62 -7.80
N VAL A 113 1.15 17.35 -8.02
CA VAL A 113 0.31 16.21 -7.59
C VAL A 113 0.60 15.95 -6.10
N PRO A 114 -0.43 16.04 -5.24
CA PRO A 114 -0.25 15.80 -3.81
C PRO A 114 -0.01 14.31 -3.51
N THR A 115 0.72 14.05 -2.43
CA THR A 115 0.96 12.71 -1.89
C THR A 115 0.69 12.71 -0.39
N LEU A 116 0.40 11.54 0.18
CA LEU A 116 0.28 11.34 1.62
C LEU A 116 1.57 11.76 2.34
N ALA A 117 2.73 11.46 1.77
CA ALA A 117 4.03 11.94 2.25
C ALA A 117 4.07 13.47 2.37
N GLY A 118 3.62 14.19 1.34
CA GLY A 118 3.52 15.64 1.35
C GLY A 118 2.55 16.17 2.42
N GLN A 119 1.40 15.52 2.58
CA GLN A 119 0.43 15.88 3.62
C GLN A 119 0.99 15.65 5.04
N LEU A 120 1.67 14.55 5.27
CA LEU A 120 2.31 14.24 6.56
C LEU A 120 3.37 15.29 6.90
N THR A 121 4.26 15.60 5.96
CA THR A 121 5.26 16.67 6.15
C THR A 121 4.61 18.01 6.45
N ALA A 122 3.54 18.39 5.73
CA ALA A 122 2.81 19.64 5.97
C ALA A 122 2.13 19.67 7.34
N ALA A 123 1.70 18.51 7.86
CA ALA A 123 1.12 18.35 9.18
C ALA A 123 2.17 18.19 10.32
N GLY A 124 3.47 18.30 10.01
CA GLY A 124 4.54 18.11 11.00
C GLY A 124 4.70 16.66 11.45
N ARG A 125 4.27 15.69 10.63
CA ARG A 125 4.40 14.24 10.86
C ARG A 125 5.51 13.65 10.00
N SER A 126 6.17 12.63 10.53
CA SER A 126 7.26 11.91 9.85
C SER A 126 6.71 10.78 8.99
N TRP A 127 7.40 10.50 7.89
CA TRP A 127 7.12 9.36 7.02
C TRP A 127 8.45 8.83 6.49
N LYS A 128 8.52 7.53 6.23
CA LYS A 128 9.69 6.91 5.60
C LYS A 128 9.30 5.66 4.83
N GLY A 129 9.87 5.50 3.65
CA GLY A 129 9.82 4.31 2.81
C GLY A 129 11.07 3.46 3.00
N TYR A 130 10.88 2.15 3.17
CA TYR A 130 11.92 1.15 3.42
C TYR A 130 11.82 0.06 2.37
N MET A 131 12.72 0.12 1.39
CA MET A 131 12.67 -0.77 0.22
C MET A 131 13.82 -1.76 0.30
N GLU A 132 13.52 -3.06 0.28
CA GLU A 132 14.55 -4.09 0.39
C GLU A 132 15.43 -4.14 -0.87
N ASP A 133 16.73 -4.39 -0.67
CA ASP A 133 17.80 -4.36 -1.68
C ASP A 133 17.97 -3.02 -2.43
N MET A 134 17.34 -1.95 -1.98
CA MET A 134 17.47 -0.63 -2.60
C MET A 134 18.92 -0.15 -2.64
N GLY A 135 19.69 -0.47 -1.59
CA GLY A 135 21.09 -0.15 -1.42
C GLY A 135 21.36 1.35 -1.28
N THR A 136 21.28 2.09 -2.38
CA THR A 136 21.46 3.54 -2.38
C THR A 136 20.12 4.23 -2.04
N PRO A 137 20.05 5.10 -1.01
CA PRO A 137 18.84 5.86 -0.72
C PRO A 137 18.38 6.73 -1.90
N CYS A 138 17.08 6.90 -2.05
CA CYS A 138 16.44 7.53 -3.21
C CYS A 138 16.90 6.98 -4.59
N ARG A 139 17.31 5.71 -4.69
CA ARG A 139 17.61 5.06 -5.97
C ARG A 139 16.37 5.00 -6.86
N HIS A 140 16.49 5.57 -8.06
CA HIS A 140 15.54 5.47 -9.17
C HIS A 140 16.28 5.71 -10.50
N PRO A 141 15.68 5.34 -11.66
CA PRO A 141 16.26 5.67 -12.97
C PRO A 141 16.32 7.18 -13.20
N GLU A 142 17.22 7.64 -14.06
CA GLU A 142 17.18 9.02 -14.55
C GLU A 142 15.88 9.28 -15.32
N LEU A 143 15.37 10.52 -15.30
CA LEU A 143 14.16 10.89 -16.04
C LEU A 143 14.34 10.60 -17.54
N GLY A 144 13.43 9.82 -18.12
CA GLY A 144 13.45 9.39 -19.50
C GLY A 144 14.34 8.16 -19.78
N ALA A 145 15.02 7.61 -18.78
CA ALA A 145 15.78 6.38 -18.92
C ALA A 145 14.89 5.14 -18.80
N VAL A 146 15.33 4.04 -19.41
CA VAL A 146 14.73 2.72 -19.19
C VAL A 146 14.98 2.30 -17.74
N ASP A 147 13.95 1.79 -17.09
CA ASP A 147 14.08 1.24 -15.74
C ASP A 147 14.75 -0.15 -15.80
N ASP A 148 15.97 -0.25 -15.28
CA ASP A 148 16.76 -1.47 -15.28
C ASP A 148 16.51 -2.36 -14.06
N THR A 149 15.58 -1.95 -13.17
CA THR A 149 15.13 -2.68 -11.97
C THR A 149 13.84 -3.48 -12.19
N GLN A 150 13.33 -3.49 -13.43
CA GLN A 150 12.14 -4.26 -13.83
C GLN A 150 12.32 -5.78 -13.69
N ARG A 151 13.55 -6.26 -13.56
CA ARG A 151 13.89 -7.68 -13.36
C ARG A 151 14.99 -7.83 -12.32
N ALA A 152 14.84 -8.81 -11.45
CA ALA A 152 15.85 -9.17 -10.47
C ALA A 152 17.17 -9.59 -11.15
N LYS A 153 18.28 -9.20 -10.52
CA LYS A 153 19.65 -9.63 -10.86
C LYS A 153 20.29 -10.18 -9.58
N VAL A 154 21.24 -11.11 -9.73
CA VAL A 154 21.99 -11.61 -8.58
C VAL A 154 22.71 -10.43 -7.90
N GLY A 155 22.40 -10.21 -6.62
CA GLY A 155 22.93 -9.10 -5.83
C GLY A 155 22.15 -7.77 -5.94
N ASP A 156 21.05 -7.74 -6.70
CA ASP A 156 20.18 -6.58 -6.87
C ASP A 156 18.75 -7.01 -7.25
N GLN A 157 17.89 -7.14 -6.25
CA GLN A 157 16.48 -7.55 -6.42
C GLN A 157 15.50 -6.40 -6.10
N TYR A 158 16.01 -5.18 -5.96
CA TYR A 158 15.17 -3.98 -5.82
C TYR A 158 14.36 -3.75 -7.09
N ALA A 159 13.11 -3.30 -6.92
CA ALA A 159 12.23 -2.88 -8.01
C ALA A 159 11.73 -1.46 -7.75
N ALA A 160 12.03 -0.53 -8.66
CA ALA A 160 11.56 0.84 -8.55
C ALA A 160 10.03 0.91 -8.55
N ARG A 161 9.36 0.08 -9.36
CA ARG A 161 7.89 0.00 -9.44
C ARG A 161 7.17 -0.29 -8.12
N HIS A 162 7.83 -0.91 -7.14
CA HIS A 162 7.25 -1.15 -5.80
C HIS A 162 7.48 0.04 -4.85
N ASN A 163 8.25 1.05 -5.26
CA ASN A 163 8.56 2.24 -4.47
C ASN A 163 7.76 3.45 -4.99
N PRO A 164 6.55 3.74 -4.47
CA PRO A 164 5.73 4.82 -5.00
C PRO A 164 6.37 6.20 -4.84
N PHE A 165 7.25 6.37 -3.84
CA PHE A 165 7.83 7.67 -3.51
C PHE A 165 8.71 8.21 -4.64
N VAL A 166 9.36 7.35 -5.42
CA VAL A 166 10.24 7.83 -6.51
C VAL A 166 9.47 8.34 -7.73
N TYR A 167 8.17 8.07 -7.83
CA TYR A 167 7.33 8.51 -8.96
C TYR A 167 6.72 9.90 -8.77
N PHE A 168 7.19 10.69 -7.81
CA PHE A 168 6.72 12.05 -7.58
C PHE A 168 7.89 13.02 -7.47
N SER A 169 7.94 14.01 -8.37
CA SER A 169 8.95 15.09 -8.35
C SER A 169 8.97 15.87 -7.02
N SER A 170 7.82 15.97 -6.31
CA SER A 170 7.78 16.58 -4.98
C SER A 170 8.65 15.85 -3.94
N ILE A 171 9.02 14.59 -4.22
CA ILE A 171 9.87 13.77 -3.38
C ILE A 171 11.27 13.66 -3.99
N ILE A 172 11.43 13.19 -5.23
CA ILE A 172 12.76 12.93 -5.80
C ILE A 172 13.61 14.18 -6.02
N ASP A 173 12.98 15.34 -6.24
CA ASP A 173 13.71 16.60 -6.38
C ASP A 173 14.01 17.24 -5.00
N SER A 174 13.48 16.67 -3.91
CA SER A 174 13.73 17.14 -2.54
C SER A 174 15.07 16.62 -2.02
N PRO A 175 15.89 17.47 -1.37
CA PRO A 175 17.14 17.03 -0.75
C PRO A 175 16.92 16.01 0.39
N ASP A 176 15.69 15.88 0.89
CA ASP A 176 15.35 14.92 1.94
C ASP A 176 14.98 13.53 1.41
N CYS A 177 14.88 13.32 0.08
CA CYS A 177 14.55 12.00 -0.47
C CYS A 177 15.49 10.91 0.04
N ALA A 178 16.81 11.16 0.04
CA ALA A 178 17.81 10.20 0.53
C ALA A 178 17.73 9.92 2.05
N LYS A 179 16.96 10.72 2.80
CA LYS A 179 16.70 10.49 4.23
C LYS A 179 15.37 9.75 4.46
N GLN A 180 14.41 9.92 3.56
CA GLN A 180 13.04 9.41 3.71
C GLN A 180 12.75 8.16 2.88
N VAL A 181 13.51 7.90 1.81
CA VAL A 181 13.35 6.72 0.95
C VAL A 181 14.66 5.97 0.99
N VAL A 182 14.70 4.94 1.83
CA VAL A 182 15.93 4.29 2.25
C VAL A 182 15.87 2.79 2.04
N ASP A 183 17.04 2.18 2.08
CA ASP A 183 17.16 0.73 2.14
C ASP A 183 16.50 0.17 3.41
N PHE A 184 15.82 -0.97 3.25
CA PHE A 184 15.13 -1.66 4.33
C PHE A 184 16.01 -1.97 5.54
N SER A 185 17.33 -2.13 5.37
CA SER A 185 18.28 -2.36 6.46
C SER A 185 18.31 -1.26 7.53
N ALA A 186 17.80 -0.05 7.23
CA ALA A 186 17.65 1.02 8.22
C ALA A 186 16.52 0.76 9.23
N LEU A 187 15.48 0.01 8.84
CA LEU A 187 14.24 -0.16 9.61
C LEU A 187 14.48 -0.61 11.07
N PRO A 188 15.30 -1.63 11.37
CA PRO A 188 15.45 -2.11 12.75
C PRO A 188 16.04 -1.07 13.71
N THR A 189 16.85 -0.15 13.19
CA THR A 189 17.42 0.94 13.99
C THR A 189 16.36 1.99 14.30
N ASP A 190 15.57 2.39 13.30
CA ASP A 190 14.53 3.40 13.46
C ASP A 190 13.39 2.93 14.37
N LEU A 191 13.10 1.63 14.42
CA LEU A 191 12.09 1.03 15.29
C LEU A 191 12.47 0.96 16.78
N GLN A 192 13.71 1.32 17.17
CA GLN A 192 14.17 1.16 18.55
C GLN A 192 13.47 2.10 19.54
N LYS A 193 12.99 3.26 19.09
CA LYS A 193 12.34 4.28 19.93
C LYS A 193 11.12 4.85 19.21
N ILE A 194 10.16 5.35 19.99
CA ILE A 194 8.99 6.06 19.44
C ILE A 194 9.46 7.24 18.57
N ASP A 195 10.36 8.08 19.09
CA ASP A 195 10.80 9.31 18.41
C ASP A 195 11.60 9.07 17.12
N THR A 196 12.12 7.86 16.91
CA THR A 196 12.83 7.48 15.67
C THR A 196 11.95 6.71 14.70
N THR A 197 10.79 6.20 15.16
CA THR A 197 9.83 5.53 14.30
C THR A 197 8.99 6.57 13.57
N SER A 198 8.86 6.44 12.24
CA SER A 198 8.06 7.39 11.46
C SER A 198 6.57 7.18 11.67
N ASN A 199 5.76 8.25 11.64
CA ASN A 199 4.30 8.12 11.72
C ASN A 199 3.76 7.24 10.59
N LEU A 200 4.27 7.40 9.36
CA LEU A 200 4.10 6.42 8.29
C LEU A 200 5.40 5.65 8.05
N THR A 201 5.35 4.33 8.18
CA THR A 201 6.43 3.41 7.82
C THR A 201 5.94 2.51 6.69
N TYR A 202 6.38 2.79 5.47
CA TYR A 202 5.97 2.03 4.27
C TYR A 202 7.09 1.08 3.87
N ILE A 203 6.79 -0.20 3.73
CA ILE A 203 7.78 -1.26 3.57
C ILE A 203 7.42 -2.10 2.34
N THR A 204 8.40 -2.32 1.46
CA THR A 204 8.27 -3.28 0.36
C THR A 204 9.43 -4.26 0.37
N PRO A 205 9.16 -5.57 0.38
CA PRO A 205 10.20 -6.56 0.13
C PRO A 205 10.76 -6.46 -1.30
N ASN A 206 11.89 -7.12 -1.52
CA ASN A 206 12.50 -7.23 -2.84
C ASN A 206 11.74 -8.26 -3.69
N LEU A 207 12.13 -8.42 -4.96
CA LEU A 207 11.48 -9.35 -5.88
C LEU A 207 11.47 -10.80 -5.40
N CYS A 208 12.40 -11.22 -4.53
CA CYS A 208 12.39 -12.58 -4.01
C CYS A 208 11.39 -12.79 -2.86
N HIS A 209 11.17 -11.76 -2.06
CA HIS A 209 10.41 -11.83 -0.81
C HIS A 209 9.02 -11.21 -0.91
N ASP A 210 8.65 -10.63 -2.05
CA ASP A 210 7.37 -9.95 -2.25
C ASP A 210 6.18 -10.90 -2.39
N GLY A 211 6.41 -12.19 -2.68
CA GLY A 211 5.35 -13.18 -2.81
C GLY A 211 5.04 -13.58 -4.25
N HIS A 212 5.61 -12.89 -5.24
CA HIS A 212 5.36 -13.10 -6.66
C HIS A 212 6.47 -13.90 -7.35
N ASP A 213 7.71 -13.39 -7.40
CA ASP A 213 8.74 -14.01 -8.24
C ASP A 213 9.18 -15.35 -7.65
N SER A 214 9.18 -16.38 -8.49
CA SER A 214 9.53 -17.74 -8.09
C SER A 214 10.00 -18.57 -9.30
N PRO A 215 11.15 -19.24 -9.24
CA PRO A 215 12.17 -19.15 -8.18
C PRO A 215 12.92 -17.80 -8.23
N CYS A 216 13.58 -17.42 -7.13
CA CYS A 216 14.42 -16.22 -7.10
C CYS A 216 15.71 -16.41 -7.92
N VAL A 217 16.27 -15.30 -8.41
CA VAL A 217 17.47 -15.32 -9.27
C VAL A 217 18.74 -15.76 -8.52
N ASP A 218 18.73 -15.70 -7.20
CA ASP A 218 19.80 -16.14 -6.30
C ASP A 218 19.66 -17.59 -5.83
N GLY A 219 18.58 -18.28 -6.24
CA GLY A 219 18.31 -19.68 -5.91
C GLY A 219 17.41 -19.89 -4.69
N GLU A 220 16.91 -18.84 -4.04
CA GLU A 220 15.87 -18.96 -3.05
C GLU A 220 14.51 -19.42 -3.66
N PRO A 221 13.61 -20.02 -2.87
CA PRO A 221 12.35 -20.56 -3.39
C PRO A 221 11.45 -19.53 -4.08
N GLY A 222 11.43 -18.30 -3.59
CA GLY A 222 10.54 -17.24 -4.06
C GLY A 222 9.07 -17.45 -3.68
N GLY A 223 8.23 -16.61 -4.26
CA GLY A 223 6.79 -16.65 -4.10
C GLY A 223 6.34 -16.54 -2.64
N LEU A 224 5.14 -17.05 -2.36
CA LEU A 224 4.58 -17.07 -1.00
C LEU A 224 5.45 -17.81 0.03
N VAL A 225 6.32 -18.74 -0.38
CA VAL A 225 7.22 -19.43 0.55
C VAL A 225 8.26 -18.47 1.11
N SER A 226 8.92 -17.71 0.25
CA SER A 226 9.90 -16.70 0.65
C SER A 226 9.24 -15.54 1.38
N ALA A 227 8.08 -15.06 0.92
CA ALA A 227 7.32 -14.01 1.61
C ALA A 227 6.91 -14.41 3.03
N ASP A 228 6.46 -15.66 3.25
CA ASP A 228 6.07 -16.16 4.58
C ASP A 228 7.26 -16.18 5.55
N ALA A 229 8.41 -16.65 5.08
CA ALA A 229 9.64 -16.68 5.87
C ALA A 229 10.13 -15.26 6.20
N TRP A 230 10.04 -14.34 5.24
CA TRP A 230 10.39 -12.93 5.41
C TRP A 230 9.47 -12.27 6.44
N LEU A 231 8.15 -12.42 6.32
CA LEU A 231 7.18 -11.92 7.29
C LEU A 231 7.41 -12.49 8.69
N LYS A 232 7.72 -13.79 8.79
CA LYS A 232 8.04 -14.46 10.06
C LYS A 232 9.24 -13.86 10.77
N ARG A 233 10.19 -13.30 10.03
CA ARG A 233 11.34 -12.60 10.57
C ARG A 233 10.99 -11.17 10.99
N TRP A 234 10.26 -10.43 10.16
CA TRP A 234 10.18 -8.98 10.29
C TRP A 234 8.91 -8.45 10.95
N VAL A 235 7.77 -9.13 10.83
CA VAL A 235 6.53 -8.71 11.52
C VAL A 235 6.71 -8.68 13.04
N PRO A 236 7.41 -9.64 13.69
CA PRO A 236 7.70 -9.53 15.13
C PRO A 236 8.57 -8.32 15.50
N VAL A 237 9.46 -7.87 14.61
CA VAL A 237 10.30 -6.68 14.84
C VAL A 237 9.42 -5.42 14.81
N VAL A 238 8.53 -5.30 13.82
CA VAL A 238 7.58 -4.18 13.71
C VAL A 238 6.62 -4.15 14.90
N THR A 239 5.91 -5.25 15.13
CA THR A 239 4.89 -5.36 16.20
C THR A 239 5.50 -5.32 17.61
N GLY A 240 6.78 -5.67 17.73
CA GLY A 240 7.57 -5.58 18.96
C GLY A 240 8.03 -4.15 19.30
N SER A 241 8.01 -3.22 18.34
CA SER A 241 8.54 -1.86 18.50
C SER A 241 7.74 -1.03 19.52
N PRO A 242 8.38 -0.06 20.21
CA PRO A 242 7.69 0.82 21.16
C PRO A 242 6.55 1.64 20.53
N ALA A 243 6.76 2.14 19.30
CA ALA A 243 5.76 2.90 18.56
C ALA A 243 4.53 2.05 18.24
N PHE A 244 4.72 0.82 17.73
CA PHE A 244 3.60 -0.06 17.41
C PHE A 244 2.76 -0.38 18.66
N LYS A 245 3.42 -0.70 19.78
CA LYS A 245 2.74 -1.04 21.04
C LYS A 245 1.95 0.12 21.65
N LYS A 246 2.35 1.36 21.36
CA LYS A 246 1.69 2.56 21.88
C LYS A 246 0.38 2.82 21.16
N ASP A 247 0.42 2.94 19.84
CA ASP A 247 -0.67 3.45 19.01
C ASP A 247 -0.51 3.04 17.53
N GLY A 248 0.02 1.83 17.29
CA GLY A 248 0.34 1.30 15.97
C GLY A 248 -0.77 0.55 15.25
N VAL A 249 -0.79 0.66 13.93
CA VAL A 249 -1.55 -0.20 13.01
C VAL A 249 -0.60 -0.72 11.95
N LEU A 250 -0.51 -2.04 11.77
CA LEU A 250 0.21 -2.69 10.68
C LEU A 250 -0.82 -3.26 9.70
N VAL A 251 -0.72 -2.86 8.44
CA VAL A 251 -1.48 -3.42 7.32
C VAL A 251 -0.52 -4.24 6.47
N ILE A 252 -0.86 -5.51 6.25
CA ILE A 252 -0.18 -6.40 5.31
C ILE A 252 -1.16 -6.67 4.18
N THR A 253 -0.82 -6.28 2.96
CA THR A 253 -1.67 -6.47 1.78
C THR A 253 -0.82 -6.82 0.55
N PHE A 254 -1.48 -7.05 -0.57
CA PHE A 254 -0.87 -7.25 -1.88
C PHE A 254 -1.37 -6.13 -2.79
N ASP A 255 -0.57 -5.74 -3.77
CA ASP A 255 -0.96 -4.79 -4.81
C ASP A 255 -2.12 -5.30 -5.69
N GLU A 256 -2.07 -6.56 -6.12
CA GLU A 256 -3.04 -7.14 -7.04
C GLU A 256 -3.11 -8.67 -6.95
N SER A 257 -4.10 -9.24 -7.65
CA SER A 257 -4.32 -10.68 -7.73
C SER A 257 -3.25 -11.38 -8.58
N ASP A 258 -3.40 -12.68 -8.79
CA ASP A 258 -2.42 -13.52 -9.50
C ASP A 258 -2.20 -13.12 -10.97
N GLY A 259 -3.10 -12.33 -11.56
CA GLY A 259 -2.96 -11.80 -12.92
C GLY A 259 -4.28 -11.32 -13.52
N PRO A 260 -4.23 -10.43 -14.53
CA PRO A 260 -5.43 -9.77 -15.06
C PRO A 260 -6.39 -10.75 -15.75
N GLN A 261 -5.92 -11.90 -16.21
CA GLN A 261 -6.79 -12.92 -16.79
C GLN A 261 -7.43 -13.82 -15.72
N GLN A 262 -6.92 -13.79 -14.49
CA GLN A 262 -7.33 -14.62 -13.37
C GLN A 262 -8.41 -13.91 -12.55
N ASP A 263 -8.15 -12.68 -12.12
CA ASP A 263 -9.11 -11.88 -11.37
C ASP A 263 -8.89 -10.37 -11.57
N ALA A 264 -9.79 -9.74 -12.31
CA ALA A 264 -9.84 -8.28 -12.45
C ALA A 264 -11.11 -7.69 -11.80
N SER A 265 -11.60 -8.36 -10.75
CA SER A 265 -12.71 -7.87 -9.93
C SER A 265 -12.32 -6.59 -9.21
N ALA A 266 -13.34 -5.79 -8.88
CA ALA A 266 -13.18 -4.52 -8.25
C ALA A 266 -14.30 -4.29 -7.23
N CYS A 267 -14.07 -3.36 -6.31
CA CYS A 267 -15.07 -2.94 -5.33
C CYS A 267 -15.16 -1.42 -5.27
N CYS A 268 -15.91 -0.92 -4.29
CA CYS A 268 -15.62 0.40 -3.73
C CYS A 268 -15.82 1.59 -4.69
N GLY A 269 -16.64 1.38 -5.73
CA GLY A 269 -16.92 2.39 -6.75
C GLY A 269 -15.83 2.50 -7.82
N GLU A 270 -14.88 1.57 -7.86
CA GLU A 270 -13.88 1.48 -8.92
C GLU A 270 -14.57 1.38 -10.28
N GLY A 271 -14.09 2.15 -11.25
CA GLY A 271 -14.68 2.25 -12.57
C GLY A 271 -13.70 2.86 -13.56
N PRO A 272 -14.13 3.11 -14.80
CA PRO A 272 -13.30 3.76 -15.79
C PRO A 272 -12.76 5.09 -15.27
N GLY A 273 -11.45 5.22 -15.22
CA GLY A 273 -10.74 6.44 -14.87
C GLY A 273 -10.53 7.34 -16.09
N PRO A 274 -10.18 8.62 -15.88
CA PRO A 274 -9.92 9.56 -16.98
C PRO A 274 -8.69 9.20 -17.82
N ASN A 275 -7.76 8.42 -17.27
CA ASN A 275 -6.53 7.99 -17.95
C ASN A 275 -6.54 6.51 -18.37
N ALA A 276 -7.48 5.71 -17.84
CA ALA A 276 -7.57 4.27 -18.10
C ALA A 276 -9.03 3.81 -18.04
N ALA A 277 -9.54 3.27 -19.15
CA ALA A 277 -10.92 2.78 -19.20
C ALA A 277 -11.11 1.47 -18.41
N LEU A 278 -10.06 0.67 -18.30
CA LEU A 278 -10.03 -0.61 -17.60
C LEU A 278 -8.79 -0.63 -16.69
N PRO A 279 -8.86 -0.08 -15.47
CA PRO A 279 -7.76 -0.06 -14.51
C PRO A 279 -7.12 -1.45 -14.27
N GLY A 280 -7.92 -2.50 -14.29
CA GLY A 280 -7.48 -3.89 -14.16
C GLY A 280 -6.98 -4.55 -15.45
N MET A 281 -6.66 -3.76 -16.49
CA MET A 281 -6.37 -4.15 -17.88
C MET A 281 -7.50 -4.89 -18.63
N THR A 282 -8.01 -5.97 -18.06
CA THR A 282 -9.11 -6.81 -18.57
C THR A 282 -10.42 -6.53 -17.83
N GLY A 283 -10.37 -5.76 -16.73
CA GLY A 283 -11.49 -5.45 -15.86
C GLY A 283 -11.33 -4.10 -15.16
N LEU A 284 -12.15 -3.89 -14.13
CA LEU A 284 -12.23 -2.59 -13.46
C LEU A 284 -11.28 -2.45 -12.28
N GLY A 285 -10.63 -3.52 -11.82
CA GLY A 285 -9.71 -3.47 -10.67
C GLY A 285 -8.70 -4.60 -10.69
N GLY A 286 -7.84 -4.64 -9.68
CA GLY A 286 -6.73 -5.60 -9.56
C GLY A 286 -7.10 -6.97 -9.00
N GLY A 287 -8.39 -7.26 -8.81
CA GLY A 287 -8.85 -8.51 -8.23
C GLY A 287 -8.78 -8.54 -6.70
N ARG A 288 -9.34 -9.61 -6.11
CA ARG A 288 -9.45 -9.79 -4.65
C ARG A 288 -8.17 -10.38 -4.09
N VAL A 289 -7.51 -9.64 -3.21
CA VAL A 289 -6.22 -10.03 -2.59
C VAL A 289 -6.34 -10.31 -1.08
N GLY A 290 -7.27 -9.63 -0.42
CA GLY A 290 -7.34 -9.59 1.03
C GLY A 290 -6.26 -8.71 1.68
N ALA A 291 -6.46 -8.39 2.95
CA ALA A 291 -5.46 -7.69 3.75
C ALA A 291 -5.58 -8.12 5.21
N LEU A 292 -4.47 -8.08 5.95
CA LEU A 292 -4.46 -8.36 7.37
C LEU A 292 -4.08 -7.10 8.14
N VAL A 293 -4.91 -6.75 9.12
CA VAL A 293 -4.64 -5.63 10.03
C VAL A 293 -4.27 -6.16 11.41
N LEU A 294 -3.08 -5.79 11.88
CA LEU A 294 -2.57 -6.07 13.23
C LEU A 294 -2.49 -4.75 14.00
N SER A 295 -3.08 -4.70 15.20
CA SER A 295 -3.06 -3.49 16.03
C SER A 295 -3.51 -3.79 17.47
N PRO A 296 -3.11 -3.01 18.48
CA PRO A 296 -3.77 -3.04 19.78
C PRO A 296 -5.28 -2.76 19.71
N TYR A 297 -5.76 -2.06 18.67
CA TYR A 297 -7.16 -1.66 18.50
C TYR A 297 -8.04 -2.70 17.82
N VAL A 298 -7.49 -3.87 17.47
CA VAL A 298 -8.25 -4.94 16.80
C VAL A 298 -8.52 -6.12 17.72
N GLN A 299 -9.63 -6.80 17.51
CA GLN A 299 -9.99 -8.07 18.11
C GLN A 299 -9.32 -9.20 17.30
N PRO A 300 -8.35 -9.92 17.88
CA PRO A 300 -7.61 -10.95 17.17
C PRO A 300 -8.51 -12.07 16.63
N GLY A 301 -8.19 -12.55 15.42
CA GLY A 301 -8.83 -13.71 14.79
C GLY A 301 -10.20 -13.39 14.18
N THR A 302 -10.55 -12.11 14.03
CA THR A 302 -11.80 -11.69 13.38
C THR A 302 -11.63 -11.50 11.88
N THR A 303 -12.75 -11.44 11.16
CA THR A 303 -12.79 -11.17 9.71
C THR A 303 -13.79 -10.05 9.47
N SER A 304 -13.45 -9.12 8.58
CA SER A 304 -14.39 -8.17 8.00
C SER A 304 -14.62 -8.52 6.52
N ASP A 305 -15.89 -8.61 6.14
CA ASP A 305 -16.32 -8.78 4.74
C ASP A 305 -16.67 -7.43 4.08
N THR A 306 -16.38 -6.31 4.76
CA THR A 306 -16.54 -4.97 4.20
C THR A 306 -15.62 -4.81 2.98
N PRO A 307 -16.13 -4.33 1.84
CA PRO A 307 -15.28 -4.10 0.67
C PRO A 307 -14.31 -2.93 0.88
N TYR A 308 -13.04 -3.17 0.57
CA TYR A 308 -11.95 -2.19 0.63
C TYR A 308 -11.05 -2.30 -0.61
N ASN A 309 -10.42 -1.21 -1.02
CA ASN A 309 -9.34 -1.21 -2.01
C ASN A 309 -8.17 -0.31 -1.56
N HIS A 310 -7.20 -0.08 -2.43
CA HIS A 310 -6.05 0.79 -2.11
C HIS A 310 -6.42 2.24 -1.82
N TYR A 311 -7.46 2.79 -2.45
CA TYR A 311 -7.97 4.11 -2.08
C TYR A 311 -8.60 4.09 -0.69
N SER A 312 -9.29 3.01 -0.30
CA SER A 312 -9.78 2.84 1.07
C SER A 312 -8.64 2.84 2.09
N LEU A 313 -7.51 2.19 1.79
CA LEU A 313 -6.33 2.19 2.65
C LEU A 313 -5.74 3.60 2.78
N LEU A 314 -5.54 4.31 1.66
CA LEU A 314 -5.09 5.70 1.68
C LEU A 314 -6.03 6.58 2.53
N ALA A 315 -7.33 6.52 2.28
CA ALA A 315 -8.33 7.28 3.02
C ALA A 315 -8.32 6.97 4.53
N SER A 316 -8.04 5.70 4.89
CA SER A 316 -7.92 5.28 6.28
C SER A 316 -6.64 5.80 6.96
N MET A 317 -5.53 5.89 6.21
CA MET A 317 -4.31 6.52 6.70
C MET A 317 -4.49 8.04 6.88
N GLU A 318 -5.16 8.69 5.94
CA GLU A 318 -5.50 10.11 6.02
C GLU A 318 -6.38 10.39 7.24
N ASP A 319 -7.39 9.56 7.49
CA ASP A 319 -8.23 9.64 8.70
C ASP A 319 -7.42 9.52 9.98
N ALA A 320 -6.55 8.51 10.07
CA ALA A 320 -5.71 8.26 11.24
C ALA A 320 -4.85 9.47 11.61
N PHE A 321 -4.43 10.26 10.61
CA PHE A 321 -3.59 11.44 10.82
C PHE A 321 -4.34 12.77 10.80
N GLY A 322 -5.66 12.76 10.58
CA GLY A 322 -6.49 13.95 10.49
C GLY A 322 -6.27 14.78 9.23
N LEU A 323 -5.97 14.11 8.11
CA LEU A 323 -5.66 14.72 6.82
C LEU A 323 -6.90 14.74 5.91
N SER A 324 -6.87 15.58 4.88
CA SER A 324 -7.89 15.60 3.82
C SER A 324 -7.69 14.43 2.86
N HIS A 325 -8.75 13.93 2.23
CA HIS A 325 -8.61 12.82 1.28
C HIS A 325 -8.07 13.25 -0.09
N LEU A 326 -7.05 12.53 -0.59
CA LEU A 326 -6.42 12.76 -1.89
C LEU A 326 -7.05 11.93 -3.02
N GLY A 327 -7.17 12.52 -4.21
CA GLY A 327 -7.56 11.78 -5.41
C GLY A 327 -8.83 10.95 -5.19
N TYR A 328 -8.79 9.68 -5.59
CA TYR A 328 -9.89 8.75 -5.40
C TYR A 328 -10.12 8.27 -3.97
N ALA A 329 -9.21 8.56 -3.02
CA ALA A 329 -9.51 8.42 -1.59
C ALA A 329 -10.68 9.34 -1.15
N ALA A 330 -10.96 10.39 -1.93
CA ALA A 330 -12.08 11.31 -1.70
C ALA A 330 -13.38 10.92 -2.43
N LEU A 331 -13.46 9.71 -3.01
CA LEU A 331 -14.67 9.26 -3.71
C LEU A 331 -15.87 9.16 -2.73
N PRO A 332 -17.04 9.71 -3.11
CA PRO A 332 -18.24 9.56 -2.31
C PRO A 332 -18.61 8.08 -2.10
N GLY A 333 -18.80 7.69 -0.85
CA GLY A 333 -19.19 6.32 -0.50
C GLY A 333 -18.02 5.32 -0.44
N LEU A 334 -16.77 5.77 -0.62
CA LEU A 334 -15.60 4.94 -0.39
C LEU A 334 -15.55 4.51 1.09
N THR A 335 -15.52 3.20 1.33
CA THR A 335 -15.40 2.67 2.68
C THR A 335 -13.99 2.88 3.22
N ARG A 336 -13.88 3.19 4.50
CA ARG A 336 -12.63 3.41 5.23
C ARG A 336 -12.64 2.51 6.46
N PHE A 337 -11.47 2.16 6.99
CA PHE A 337 -11.36 1.30 8.16
C PHE A 337 -12.17 1.91 9.31
N GLY A 338 -13.10 1.14 9.85
CA GLY A 338 -14.02 1.61 10.88
C GLY A 338 -14.09 0.63 12.04
N SER A 339 -15.26 0.57 12.67
CA SER A 339 -15.53 -0.33 13.79
C SER A 339 -15.51 -1.82 13.41
N ASP A 340 -15.48 -2.16 12.12
CA ASP A 340 -15.29 -3.52 11.63
C ASP A 340 -13.81 -3.94 11.66
N VAL A 341 -12.89 -2.98 11.53
CA VAL A 341 -11.43 -3.17 11.66
C VAL A 341 -11.00 -2.91 13.10
N TYR A 342 -11.24 -1.70 13.61
CA TYR A 342 -10.90 -1.29 14.97
C TYR A 342 -12.00 -1.71 15.95
N ASN A 343 -12.14 -3.03 16.11
CA ASN A 343 -13.24 -3.68 16.81
C ASN A 343 -12.89 -4.15 18.24
N ASN A 344 -11.72 -3.77 18.78
CA ASN A 344 -11.38 -4.05 20.18
C ASN A 344 -12.03 -3.05 21.13
N ALA A 345 -13.16 -3.43 21.72
CA ALA A 345 -13.90 -2.59 22.67
C ALA A 345 -13.15 -2.28 23.99
N SER A 346 -12.00 -2.92 24.24
CA SER A 346 -11.19 -2.71 25.45
C SER A 346 -10.15 -1.60 25.31
N ARG A 347 -10.08 -0.94 24.15
CA ARG A 347 -9.09 0.08 23.79
C ARG A 347 -9.75 1.33 23.22
#